data_AF-A0A151BI40-F1
#
_entry.id   AF-A0A151BI40-F1
#
_cell.length_a   1.000
_cell.length_b   1.000
_cell.length_c   1.000
_cell.angle_alpha   90.00
_cell.angle_beta   90.00
_cell.angle_gamma   90.00
#
_symmetry.space_group_name_H-M   'P 1'
#
loop_
_entity.id
_entity.type
_entity.pdbx_description
1 polymer ?
#
loop_
_entity_poly.entity_id
_entity_poly.type
_entity_poly.pdbx_seq_one_letter_code
_entity_poly.pdbx_strand_id
1 'polypeptide(L)'
;MLDLFKKWAITFDNYTTTESPVHKEFVTNFHRKVFKNGYIFTQVSELPYCPNCKRFLPDRFVEGECPYCGYGVARGDQCEQCGSPTS
;
A
#
# COMPACT_ATOMS: atom_id res chain seq x y z
N MET A 1 19.65 -7.12 -3.24
CA MET A 1 18.90 -7.19 -4.51
C MET A 1 19.84 -7.11 -5.71
N LEU A 2 20.66 -6.06 -5.85
CA LEU A 2 21.63 -5.91 -6.94
C LEU A 2 22.59 -7.10 -7.09
N ASP A 3 23.10 -7.64 -5.98
CA ASP A 3 23.99 -8.81 -6.02
C ASP A 3 23.30 -10.08 -6.51
N LEU A 4 21.99 -10.21 -6.26
CA LEU A 4 21.20 -11.33 -6.75
C LEU A 4 21.02 -11.23 -8.26
N PHE A 5 20.72 -10.03 -8.77
CA PHE A 5 20.60 -9.78 -10.21
C PHE A 5 21.91 -10.06 -10.94
N LYS A 6 23.05 -9.63 -10.39
CA LYS A 6 24.37 -9.97 -10.93
C LYS A 6 24.63 -11.47 -10.96
N LYS A 7 24.31 -12.19 -9.88
CA LYS A 7 24.47 -13.65 -9.80
C LYS A 7 23.63 -14.40 -10.82
N TRP A 8 22.46 -13.86 -11.18
CA TRP A 8 21.56 -14.46 -12.17
C TRP A 8 21.76 -13.92 -13.59
N ALA A 9 22.86 -13.18 -13.83
CA ALA A 9 23.17 -12.55 -15.12
C ALA A 9 22.03 -11.66 -15.66
N ILE A 10 21.27 -11.02 -14.76
CA ILE A 10 20.23 -10.06 -15.11
C ILE A 10 20.87 -8.67 -15.18
N THR A 11 20.76 -8.02 -16.33
CA THR A 11 21.27 -6.68 -16.60
C THR A 11 20.12 -5.71 -16.89
N PHE A 12 20.23 -4.49 -16.39
CA PHE A 12 19.29 -3.40 -16.64
C PHE A 12 20.06 -2.19 -17.16
N ASP A 13 19.49 -1.48 -18.13
CA ASP A 13 20.06 -0.21 -18.60
C ASP A 13 19.96 0.88 -17.53
N ASN A 14 18.91 0.82 -16.70
CA ASN A 14 18.69 1.74 -15.59
C ASN A 14 17.93 1.05 -14.46
N TYR A 15 18.51 1.00 -13.27
CA TYR A 15 17.89 0.48 -12.07
C TYR A 15 17.89 1.57 -10.99
N THR A 16 16.72 2.12 -10.68
CA THR A 16 16.53 3.19 -9.68
C THR A 16 15.48 2.78 -8.65
N THR A 17 15.26 3.63 -7.65
CA THR A 17 14.24 3.41 -6.61
C THR A 17 13.19 4.50 -6.61
N THR A 18 12.06 4.22 -5.98
CA THR A 18 10.96 5.17 -5.73
C THR A 18 11.38 6.33 -4.83
N GLU A 19 12.44 6.17 -4.06
CA GLU A 19 12.99 7.22 -3.20
C GLU A 19 13.88 8.22 -3.96
N SER A 20 14.18 7.95 -5.23
CA SER A 20 15.00 8.83 -6.06
C SER A 20 14.38 10.23 -6.18
N PRO A 21 15.19 11.30 -6.25
CA PRO A 21 14.69 12.67 -6.41
C PRO A 21 13.83 12.82 -7.67
N VAL A 22 14.20 12.15 -8.76
CA VAL A 22 13.48 12.16 -10.05
C VAL A 22 12.06 11.61 -9.88
N HIS A 23 11.91 10.46 -9.20
CA HIS A 23 10.59 9.87 -8.97
C HIS A 23 9.72 10.77 -8.07
N LYS A 24 10.30 11.30 -6.99
CA LYS A 24 9.60 12.21 -6.07
C LYS A 24 9.08 13.46 -6.77
N GLU A 25 9.92 14.09 -7.59
CA GLU A 25 9.54 15.27 -8.37
C GLU A 25 8.42 14.94 -9.36
N PHE A 26 8.58 13.85 -10.12
CA PHE A 26 7.59 13.42 -11.09
C PHE A 26 6.22 13.17 -10.46
N VAL A 27 6.14 12.35 -9.41
CA VAL A 27 4.86 12.00 -8.75
C VAL A 27 4.22 13.23 -8.12
N THR A 28 5.00 14.10 -7.48
CA THR A 28 4.48 15.35 -6.90
C THR A 28 3.87 16.24 -7.98
N ASN A 29 4.56 16.41 -9.10
CA ASN A 29 4.08 17.24 -10.21
C ASN A 29 2.86 16.63 -10.90
N PHE A 30 2.85 15.32 -11.10
CA PHE A 30 1.70 14.59 -11.64
C PHE A 30 0.47 14.77 -10.74
N HIS A 31 0.59 14.48 -9.44
CA HIS A 31 -0.51 14.61 -8.49
C HIS A 31 -1.08 16.04 -8.45
N ARG A 32 -0.21 17.07 -8.46
CA ARG A 32 -0.63 18.48 -8.53
C ARG A 32 -1.44 18.80 -9.79
N LYS A 33 -1.07 18.25 -10.95
CA LYS A 33 -1.83 18.46 -12.20
C LYS A 33 -3.21 17.83 -12.12
N VAL A 34 -3.29 16.58 -11.65
CA VAL A 34 -4.56 15.86 -11.48
C VAL A 34 -5.49 16.60 -10.51
N PHE A 35 -4.94 17.09 -9.39
CA PHE A 35 -5.66 17.91 -8.43
C PHE A 35 -6.17 19.23 -9.04
N LYS A 36 -5.31 19.98 -9.75
CA LYS A 36 -5.68 21.24 -10.41
C LYS A 36 -6.77 21.06 -11.48
N ASN A 37 -6.79 19.90 -12.14
CA ASN A 37 -7.80 19.58 -13.15
C ASN A 37 -9.12 19.10 -12.54
N GLY A 38 -9.27 19.08 -11.21
CA GLY A 38 -10.52 18.75 -10.53
C GLY A 38 -10.85 17.26 -10.43
N TYR A 39 -9.90 16.37 -10.74
CA TYR A 39 -10.12 14.92 -10.67
C TYR A 39 -9.91 14.34 -9.25
N ILE A 40 -9.40 15.12 -8.30
CA ILE A 40 -9.19 14.73 -6.90
C ILE A 40 -10.01 15.66 -6.02
N PHE A 41 -10.74 15.08 -5.07
CA PHE A 41 -11.53 15.80 -4.07
C PHE A 41 -11.20 15.29 -2.67
N THR A 42 -11.47 16.12 -1.66
CA THR A 42 -11.28 15.76 -0.26
C THR A 42 -12.59 15.23 0.31
N GLN A 43 -12.51 14.13 1.07
CA GLN A 43 -13.63 13.54 1.79
C GLN A 43 -13.20 13.16 3.20
N VAL A 44 -14.09 13.32 4.18
CA VAL A 44 -13.91 12.80 5.53
C VAL A 44 -14.41 11.36 5.57
N SER A 45 -13.59 10.45 6.08
CA SER A 45 -13.91 9.03 6.25
C SER A 45 -13.56 8.57 7.66
N GLU A 46 -14.30 7.58 8.15
CA GLU A 46 -14.00 6.91 9.41
C GLU A 46 -12.95 5.81 9.14
N LEU A 47 -11.87 5.83 9.92
CA LEU A 47 -10.78 4.87 9.80
C LEU A 47 -10.44 4.30 11.18
N PRO A 48 -10.06 3.01 11.27
CA PRO A 48 -9.58 2.42 12.52
C PRO A 48 -8.36 3.20 13.04
N TYR A 49 -8.39 3.56 14.32
CA TYR A 49 -7.30 4.27 14.99
C TYR A 49 -6.81 3.47 16.18
N CYS A 50 -5.49 3.35 16.33
CA CYS A 50 -4.87 2.73 17.49
C CYS A 50 -4.45 3.80 18.51
N PRO A 51 -5.11 3.90 19.68
CA PRO A 51 -4.76 4.90 20.70
C PRO A 51 -3.36 4.70 21.28
N ASN A 52 -2.89 3.44 21.35
CA ASN A 52 -1.56 3.12 21.88
C ASN A 52 -0.44 3.53 20.90
N CYS A 53 -0.60 3.22 19.61
CA CYS A 53 0.37 3.58 18.57
C CYS A 53 0.24 5.05 18.10
N LYS A 54 -0.85 5.72 18.47
CA LYS A 54 -1.21 7.09 18.08
C LYS A 54 -1.22 7.28 16.56
N ARG A 55 -1.82 6.34 15.82
CA ARG A 55 -1.91 6.38 14.36
C ARG A 55 -3.16 5.66 13.84
N PHE A 56 -3.62 6.05 12.65
CA PHE A 56 -4.59 5.29 11.87
C PHE A 56 -3.98 3.98 11.40
N LEU A 57 -4.80 2.93 11.32
CA LEU A 57 -4.41 1.60 10.88
C LEU A 57 -4.88 1.38 9.44
N PRO A 58 -3.94 1.23 8.49
CA PRO A 58 -4.25 0.64 7.19
C PRO A 58 -4.82 -0.78 7.35
N ASP A 59 -5.63 -1.22 6.39
CA ASP A 59 -6.35 -2.50 6.41
C ASP A 59 -5.44 -3.70 6.74
N ARG A 60 -4.20 -3.69 6.22
CA ARG A 60 -3.20 -4.75 6.47
C ARG A 60 -2.79 -4.88 7.95
N PHE A 61 -3.01 -3.86 8.78
CA PHE A 61 -2.74 -3.89 10.22
C PHE A 61 -3.99 -4.14 11.06
N VAL A 62 -5.15 -4.31 10.42
CA VAL A 62 -6.38 -4.73 11.07
C VAL A 62 -6.45 -6.24 10.93
N GLU A 63 -6.61 -6.93 12.07
CA GLU A 63 -6.75 -8.38 12.12
C GLU A 63 -8.04 -8.73 12.85
N GLY A 64 -8.70 -9.81 12.42
CA GLY A 64 -9.93 -10.27 13.04
C GLY A 64 -10.44 -11.58 12.45
N GLU A 65 -11.67 -11.92 12.79
CA GLU A 65 -12.31 -13.13 12.31
C GLU A 65 -12.84 -12.96 10.88
N CYS A 66 -12.53 -13.90 10.00
CA CYS A 66 -13.03 -13.90 8.62
C CYS A 66 -14.54 -14.13 8.61
N PRO A 67 -15.35 -13.24 8.00
CA PRO A 67 -16.80 -13.38 7.98
C PRO A 67 -17.30 -14.54 7.10
N TYR A 68 -16.44 -15.11 6.25
CA TYR A 68 -16.81 -16.19 5.32
C TYR A 68 -16.48 -17.59 5.82
N CYS A 69 -15.38 -17.75 6.57
CA CYS A 69 -14.88 -19.07 6.97
C CYS A 69 -14.55 -19.20 8.47
N GLY A 70 -14.70 -18.12 9.26
CA GLY A 70 -14.44 -18.14 10.70
C GLY A 70 -12.95 -18.14 11.08
N TYR A 71 -12.04 -17.86 10.14
CA TYR A 71 -10.61 -17.82 10.43
C TYR A 71 -10.28 -16.61 11.33
N GLY A 72 -9.81 -16.86 12.55
CA GLY A 72 -9.70 -15.83 13.60
C GLY A 72 -8.60 -14.77 13.45
N VAL A 73 -7.71 -14.89 12.46
CA VAL A 73 -6.58 -13.97 12.24
C VAL A 73 -6.49 -13.49 10.79
N ALA A 74 -7.64 -13.30 10.16
CA ALA A 74 -7.72 -12.72 8.83
C ALA A 74 -7.33 -11.23 8.86
N ARG A 75 -6.60 -10.77 7.84
CA ARG A 75 -6.25 -9.36 7.68
C ARG A 75 -7.43 -8.58 7.12
N GLY A 76 -7.48 -7.26 7.31
CA GLY A 76 -8.60 -6.43 6.89
C GLY A 76 -8.90 -6.46 5.39
N ASP A 77 -7.90 -6.71 4.55
CA ASP A 77 -8.02 -6.77 3.08
C ASP A 77 -8.17 -8.19 2.51
N GLN A 78 -7.70 -9.22 3.22
CA GLN A 78 -7.65 -10.59 2.71
C GLN A 78 -7.63 -11.65 3.81
N CYS A 79 -8.43 -12.71 3.61
CA CYS A 79 -8.32 -13.94 4.40
C CYS A 79 -7.26 -14.88 3.82
N GLU A 80 -6.28 -15.30 4.63
CA GLU A 80 -5.25 -16.26 4.20
C GLU A 80 -5.77 -17.70 4.05
N GLN A 81 -6.88 -18.05 4.73
CA GLN A 81 -7.42 -19.41 4.69
C GLN A 81 -8.31 -19.67 3.47
N CYS A 82 -9.26 -18.78 3.16
CA CYS A 82 -10.18 -18.96 2.04
C CYS A 82 -9.88 -18.06 0.82
N GLY A 83 -8.94 -17.12 0.95
CA GLY A 83 -8.56 -16.20 -0.13
C GLY A 83 -9.58 -15.09 -0.41
N SER A 84 -10.71 -15.06 0.31
CA SER A 84 -11.75 -14.06 0.12
C SER A 84 -11.32 -12.67 0.63
N PRO A 85 -11.79 -11.58 -0.01
CA PRO A 85 -11.69 -10.23 0.54
C PRO A 85 -12.51 -10.13 1.83
N THR A 86 -11.98 -9.49 2.85
CA THR A 86 -12.54 -9.45 4.21
C THR A 86 -13.21 -8.12 4.57
N SER A 87 -12.96 -7.09 3.77
CA SER A 87 -13.57 -5.75 3.82
C SER A 87 -14.81 -5.66 2.93
#